data_AF-A0A8X6FEN0-F1
#
_entry.id   AF-A0A8X6FEN0-F1
#
_cell.length_a   1.000
_cell.length_b   1.000
_cell.length_c   1.000
_cell.angle_alpha   90.00
_cell.angle_beta   90.00
_cell.angle_gamma   90.00
#
_symmetry.space_group_name_H-M   'P 1'
#
loop_
_entity.id
_entity.type
_entity.pdbx_description
1 polymer ?
#
loop_
_entity_poly.entity_id
_entity_poly.type
_entity_poly.pdbx_seq_one_letter_code
_entity_poly.pdbx_strand_id
1 'polypeptide(L)'
;MVCQNQCTINLNRQVYPNIQQNFKDQDWLSHRAILASRNDVVEKLNVTIQKQLPGQEYAYKSIDCILNVDEAVQYPIEFLNPIQTPDLQAHNLILKIGAPIMLIRNIDAPRLCTRLIVKKLMQHVIQATVL
;
A
#
# COMPACT_ATOMS: atom_id res chain seq x y z
N MET A 1 18.13 7.52 -0.56
CA MET A 1 19.12 6.67 0.14
C MET A 1 18.86 5.23 -0.30
N VAL A 2 19.82 4.57 -0.95
CA VAL A 2 19.68 3.20 -1.48
C VAL A 2 20.32 2.24 -0.48
N CYS A 3 19.57 1.25 0.01
CA CYS A 3 20.06 0.37 1.06
C CYS A 3 20.59 -0.97 0.56
N GLN A 4 21.85 -1.23 0.90
CA GLN A 4 22.45 -2.55 0.89
C GLN A 4 22.15 -3.25 2.23
N ASN A 5 21.12 -4.09 2.21
CA ASN A 5 20.87 -5.31 2.99
C ASN A 5 21.04 -5.42 4.52
N GLN A 6 21.39 -4.40 5.33
CA GLN A 6 21.36 -4.60 6.79
C GLN A 6 20.99 -3.31 7.57
N CYS A 7 19.68 -3.11 7.82
CA CYS A 7 19.06 -2.47 8.99
C CYS A 7 17.76 -1.71 8.63
N THR A 8 16.67 -2.44 8.38
CA THR A 8 15.34 -1.88 8.08
C THR A 8 14.77 -1.00 9.20
N ILE A 9 15.11 -1.29 10.47
CA ILE A 9 14.60 -0.53 11.63
C ILE A 9 15.23 0.87 11.72
N ASN A 10 16.53 0.99 11.45
CA ASN A 10 17.22 2.29 11.53
C ASN A 10 16.76 3.26 10.43
N LEU A 11 16.44 2.74 9.25
CA LEU A 11 15.99 3.55 8.11
C LEU A 11 14.65 4.23 8.35
N ASN A 12 13.69 3.51 8.95
CA ASN A 12 12.38 4.08 9.25
C ASN A 12 12.50 5.29 10.19
N ARG A 13 13.33 5.20 11.22
CA ARG A 13 13.54 6.32 12.17
C ARG A 13 14.31 7.48 11.56
N GLN A 14 15.23 7.21 10.63
CA GLN A 14 15.99 8.26 9.94
C GLN A 14 15.14 9.03 8.92
N VAL A 15 14.36 8.32 8.11
CA VAL A 15 13.55 8.94 7.04
C VAL A 15 12.24 9.49 7.58
N TYR A 16 11.58 8.76 8.50
CA TYR A 16 10.31 9.15 9.11
C TYR A 16 10.42 9.35 10.64
N PRO A 17 11.22 10.33 11.11
CA PRO A 17 11.30 10.63 12.55
C PRO A 17 9.95 11.12 13.06
N ASN A 18 9.52 10.62 14.23
CA ASN A 18 8.27 11.05 14.88
C ASN A 18 7.04 10.96 13.96
N ILE A 19 6.94 9.88 13.18
CA ILE A 19 5.83 9.70 12.22
C ILE A 19 4.45 9.78 12.88
N GLN A 20 4.33 9.35 14.14
CA GLN A 20 3.09 9.43 14.92
C GLN A 20 2.56 10.86 15.09
N GLN A 21 3.46 11.84 15.09
CA GLN A 21 3.13 13.26 15.22
C GLN A 21 2.97 13.89 13.83
N ASN A 22 3.77 13.48 12.85
CA ASN A 22 3.86 14.13 11.54
C ASN A 22 2.99 13.49 10.45
N PHE A 23 2.32 12.35 10.69
CA PHE A 23 1.56 11.63 9.65
C PHE A 23 0.39 12.41 9.01
N LYS A 24 -0.01 13.55 9.58
CA LYS A 24 -1.01 14.46 8.99
C LYS A 24 -0.40 15.60 8.19
N ASP A 25 0.91 15.84 8.35
CA ASP A 25 1.65 16.89 7.66
C ASP A 25 2.01 16.41 6.25
N GLN A 26 1.32 17.01 5.28
CA GLN A 26 1.46 16.67 3.88
C GLN A 26 2.81 17.09 3.30
N ASP A 27 3.31 18.27 3.65
CA ASP A 27 4.62 18.75 3.19
C ASP A 27 5.74 17.91 3.80
N TRP A 28 5.59 17.50 5.05
CA TRP A 28 6.55 16.61 5.68
C TRP A 28 6.59 15.25 4.98
N LEU A 29 5.44 14.66 4.68
CA LEU A 29 5.37 13.38 3.97
C LEU A 29 5.83 13.50 2.51
N SER A 30 5.62 14.65 1.86
CA SER A 30 5.89 14.81 0.43
C SER A 30 7.39 14.72 0.11
N HIS A 31 8.26 15.16 1.01
CA HIS A 31 9.71 15.15 0.83
C HIS A 31 10.41 13.84 1.22
N ARG A 32 9.67 12.78 1.58
CA ARG A 32 10.23 11.54 2.15
C ARG A 32 9.80 10.30 1.39
N ALA A 33 10.77 9.47 1.03
CA ALA A 33 10.56 8.16 0.43
C ALA A 33 11.70 7.21 0.79
N ILE A 34 11.37 5.94 0.99
CA ILE A 34 12.35 4.85 1.12
C ILE A 34 12.27 4.01 -0.14
N LEU A 35 13.41 3.81 -0.80
CA LEU A 35 13.53 2.94 -1.97
C LEU A 35 14.35 1.72 -1.59
N ALA A 36 13.86 0.54 -1.94
CA ALA A 36 14.56 -0.72 -1.76
C ALA A 36 14.57 -1.51 -3.07
N SER A 37 15.62 -2.29 -3.29
CA SER A 37 15.82 -3.07 -4.51
C SER A 37 14.97 -4.34 -4.59
N ARG A 38 14.33 -4.75 -3.48
CA ARG A 38 13.53 -5.99 -3.40
C ARG A 38 12.16 -5.72 -2.78
N ASN A 39 11.12 -6.31 -3.37
CA ASN A 39 9.74 -6.15 -2.91
C ASN A 39 9.49 -6.71 -1.51
N ASP A 40 10.17 -7.80 -1.11
CA ASP A 40 10.05 -8.36 0.24
C ASP A 40 10.60 -7.42 1.32
N VAL A 41 11.57 -6.57 0.98
CA VAL A 41 12.08 -5.52 1.86
C VAL A 41 11.10 -4.35 1.92
N VAL A 42 10.54 -3.95 0.77
CA VAL A 42 9.51 -2.91 0.68
C VAL A 42 8.30 -3.29 1.54
N GLU A 43 7.83 -4.54 1.45
CA GLU A 43 6.69 -5.02 2.22
C GLU A 43 6.94 -4.92 3.73
N LYS A 44 8.11 -5.39 4.19
CA LYS A 44 8.51 -5.27 5.60
C LYS A 44 8.57 -3.82 6.08
N LEU A 45 9.06 -2.90 5.24
CA LEU A 45 9.12 -1.47 5.55
C LEU A 45 7.70 -0.88 5.64
N ASN A 46 6.85 -1.16 4.66
CA ASN A 46 5.45 -0.69 4.62
C ASN A 46 4.69 -1.14 5.87
N VAL A 47 4.74 -2.43 6.21
CA VAL A 47 4.11 -2.98 7.42
C VAL A 47 4.66 -2.31 8.68
N THR A 48 5.98 -2.10 8.77
CA THR A 48 6.60 -1.48 9.95
C THR A 48 6.17 -0.02 10.13
N ILE A 49 6.13 0.75 9.04
CA ILE A 49 5.69 2.15 9.04
C ILE A 49 4.20 2.24 9.37
N GLN A 50 3.38 1.38 8.77
CA GLN A 50 1.93 1.37 9.00
C GLN A 50 1.55 1.01 10.45
N LYS A 51 2.31 0.12 11.09
CA LYS A 51 2.14 -0.18 12.53
C LYS A 51 2.44 1.03 13.42
N GLN A 52 3.33 1.93 13.00
CA GLN A 52 3.64 3.14 13.75
C GLN A 52 2.55 4.21 13.61
N LEU A 53 1.80 4.22 12.51
CA LEU A 53 0.72 5.19 12.31
C LEU A 53 -0.39 5.01 13.37
N PRO A 54 -0.82 6.09 14.02
CA PRO A 54 -1.94 6.05 14.94
C PRO A 54 -3.26 5.90 14.18
N GLY A 55 -4.31 5.48 14.89
CA GLY A 55 -5.65 5.33 14.34
C GLY A 55 -6.04 3.89 14.03
N GLN A 56 -7.33 3.71 13.76
CA GLN A 56 -7.94 2.41 13.51
C GLN A 56 -7.57 1.87 12.14
N GLU A 57 -7.30 0.56 12.09
CA GLU A 57 -7.09 -0.18 10.85
C GLU A 57 -8.42 -0.45 10.15
N TYR A 58 -8.44 -0.24 8.84
CA TYR A 58 -9.56 -0.57 7.96
C TYR A 58 -9.10 -1.59 6.93
N ALA A 59 -9.80 -2.72 6.85
CA ALA A 59 -9.47 -3.81 5.96
C ALA A 59 -10.41 -3.83 4.75
N TYR A 60 -9.85 -3.75 3.55
CA TYR A 60 -10.56 -3.95 2.29
C TYR A 60 -10.18 -5.31 1.71
N LYS A 61 -11.16 -6.17 1.51
CA LYS A 61 -10.93 -7.48 0.89
C LYS A 61 -11.27 -7.42 -0.59
N SER A 62 -10.42 -8.00 -1.44
CA SER A 62 -10.77 -8.18 -2.85
C SER A 62 -11.95 -9.15 -2.95
N ILE A 63 -12.94 -8.79 -3.77
CA ILE A 63 -14.05 -9.68 -4.13
C ILE A 63 -13.63 -10.33 -5.45
N ASP A 64 -12.73 -11.30 -5.39
CA ASP A 64 -12.33 -12.08 -6.56
C ASP A 64 -13.43 -13.12 -6.85
N CYS A 65 -14.58 -12.66 -7.35
CA CYS A 65 -15.68 -13.52 -7.79
C CYS A 65 -15.74 -13.52 -9.32
N ILE A 66 -15.50 -14.69 -9.92
CA ILE A 66 -15.78 -14.96 -11.34
C ILE A 66 -17.32 -14.93 -11.51
N LEU A 67 -17.84 -13.92 -12.20
CA LEU A 67 -19.29 -13.74 -12.39
C LEU A 67 -19.85 -14.47 -13.63
N ASN A 68 -19.03 -15.18 -14.41
CA ASN A 68 -19.48 -15.98 -15.54
C ASN A 68 -19.01 -17.43 -15.42
N VAL A 69 -19.94 -18.32 -15.08
CA VAL A 69 -19.69 -19.78 -15.07
C VAL A 69 -19.36 -20.28 -16.49
N ASP A 70 -19.82 -19.57 -17.52
CA ASP A 70 -19.59 -19.90 -18.93
C ASP A 70 -18.22 -19.44 -19.47
N GLU A 71 -17.55 -18.47 -18.81
CA GLU A 71 -16.16 -18.07 -19.11
C GLU A 71 -15.13 -18.72 -18.16
N ALA A 72 -15.61 -19.37 -17.08
CA ALA A 72 -14.79 -20.00 -16.04
C ALA A 72 -13.99 -21.23 -16.52
N VAL A 73 -14.15 -21.64 -17.79
CA VAL A 73 -13.44 -22.78 -18.37
C VAL A 73 -11.94 -22.49 -18.59
N GLN A 74 -11.50 -21.23 -18.52
CA GLN A 74 -10.12 -20.91 -18.91
C GLN A 74 -9.06 -20.98 -17.81
N TYR A 75 -9.42 -20.89 -16.52
CA TYR A 75 -8.44 -21.03 -15.43
C TYR A 75 -9.07 -21.65 -14.18
N PRO A 76 -8.77 -22.93 -13.88
CA PRO A 76 -9.18 -23.53 -12.62
C PRO A 76 -8.67 -22.68 -11.45
N ILE A 77 -9.45 -22.59 -10.38
CA ILE A 77 -9.06 -21.95 -9.12
C ILE A 77 -7.73 -22.48 -8.56
N GLU A 78 -7.35 -23.72 -8.91
CA GLU A 78 -6.04 -24.29 -8.57
C GLU A 78 -4.86 -23.61 -9.29
N PHE A 79 -5.10 -22.93 -10.42
CA PHE A 79 -4.13 -22.12 -11.16
C PHE A 79 -4.11 -20.65 -10.73
N LEU A 80 -5.20 -20.14 -10.15
CA LEU A 80 -5.31 -18.77 -9.68
C LEU A 80 -4.80 -18.60 -8.24
N ASN A 81 -5.04 -19.60 -7.37
CA ASN A 81 -4.57 -19.58 -5.98
C ASN A 81 -3.03 -19.50 -5.82
N PRO A 82 -2.20 -20.07 -6.72
CA PRO A 82 -0.74 -19.90 -6.69
C PRO A 82 -0.25 -18.61 -7.35
N ILE A 83 -1.10 -17.78 -7.95
CA ILE A 83 -0.75 -16.43 -8.45
C ILE A 83 -0.68 -15.45 -7.26
N GLN A 84 -0.06 -15.90 -6.17
CA GLN A 84 0.57 -15.04 -5.19
C GLN A 84 1.87 -14.49 -5.80
N THR A 85 1.75 -13.80 -6.92
CA THR A 85 2.82 -12.89 -7.32
C THR A 85 2.93 -11.82 -6.22
N PRO A 86 4.13 -11.38 -5.83
CA PRO A 86 4.29 -10.21 -4.95
C PRO A 86 3.49 -8.99 -5.43
N ASP A 87 3.15 -8.96 -6.71
CA ASP A 87 2.37 -7.92 -7.38
C ASP A 87 0.85 -8.01 -7.13
N LEU A 88 0.34 -9.10 -6.52
CA LEU A 88 -1.09 -9.35 -6.27
C LEU A 88 -1.44 -9.65 -4.80
N GLN A 89 -0.60 -9.26 -3.84
CA GLN A 89 -0.90 -9.42 -2.40
C GLN A 89 -1.90 -8.40 -1.85
N ALA A 90 -3.08 -8.29 -2.44
CA ALA A 90 -4.17 -7.48 -1.87
C ALA A 90 -5.51 -8.21 -1.83
N HIS A 91 -5.52 -9.51 -1.50
CA HIS A 91 -6.76 -10.13 -1.00
C HIS A 91 -7.25 -9.42 0.28
N ASN A 92 -6.35 -8.73 1.00
CA ASN A 92 -6.68 -7.89 2.14
C ASN A 92 -5.77 -6.65 2.22
N LEU A 93 -6.29 -5.50 1.80
CA LEU A 93 -5.64 -4.19 1.91
C LEU A 93 -5.99 -3.54 3.25
N ILE A 94 -5.01 -3.46 4.15
CA ILE A 94 -5.16 -2.79 5.45
C ILE A 94 -4.70 -1.34 5.31
N LEU A 95 -5.50 -0.39 5.78
CA LEU A 95 -5.21 1.05 5.71
C LEU A 95 -5.53 1.76 7.03
N LYS A 96 -4.90 2.92 7.23
CA LYS A 96 -5.20 3.86 8.32
C LYS A 96 -5.34 5.27 7.74
N ILE A 97 -6.12 6.12 8.41
CA ILE A 97 -6.18 7.55 8.05
C ILE A 97 -4.78 8.17 8.21
N GLY A 98 -4.35 8.93 7.21
CA GLY A 98 -3.02 9.53 7.13
C GLY A 98 -1.92 8.59 6.59
N ALA A 99 -2.24 7.35 6.22
CA ALA A 99 -1.30 6.48 5.53
C ALA A 99 -0.99 7.00 4.11
N PRO A 100 0.28 7.11 3.72
CA PRO A 100 0.65 7.29 2.32
C PRO A 100 0.33 6.04 1.51
N ILE A 101 -0.29 6.19 0.34
CA ILE A 101 -0.62 5.12 -0.60
C ILE A 101 -0.18 5.51 -2.02
N MET A 102 -0.04 4.53 -2.91
CA MET A 102 0.20 4.76 -4.33
C MET A 102 -0.90 4.12 -5.16
N LEU A 103 -1.34 4.83 -6.20
CA LEU A 103 -2.30 4.31 -7.15
C LEU A 103 -1.60 3.42 -8.18
N ILE A 104 -1.98 2.14 -8.25
CA ILE A 104 -1.38 1.14 -9.16
C ILE A 104 -2.10 1.08 -10.51
N ARG A 105 -3.42 1.31 -10.54
CA ARG A 105 -4.23 1.30 -11.77
C ARG A 105 -4.89 2.64 -12.00
N ASN A 106 -4.86 3.09 -13.24
CA ASN A 106 -5.42 4.38 -13.62
C ASN A 106 -6.94 4.29 -13.76
N ILE A 107 -7.67 5.21 -13.14
CA ILE A 107 -9.13 5.37 -13.26
C ILE A 107 -9.38 6.71 -14.00
N ASP A 108 -8.76 6.90 -15.17
CA ASP A 108 -8.83 8.12 -16.00
C ASP A 108 -7.97 9.35 -15.61
N ALA A 109 -6.92 9.21 -14.80
CA ALA A 109 -5.98 10.30 -14.48
C ALA A 109 -4.73 10.32 -15.39
N PRO A 110 -4.16 11.48 -15.77
CA PRO A 110 -3.00 11.53 -16.67
C PRO A 110 -1.67 11.01 -16.08
N ARG A 111 -1.65 10.49 -14.84
CA ARG A 111 -0.41 10.19 -14.11
C ARG A 111 -0.47 8.87 -13.34
N LEU A 112 0.20 7.85 -13.89
CA LEU A 112 0.59 6.63 -13.19
C LEU A 112 1.53 7.00 -12.00
N CYS A 113 1.46 6.23 -10.91
CA CYS A 113 2.34 6.38 -9.73
C CYS A 113 2.17 7.67 -8.90
N THR A 114 0.95 8.22 -8.83
CA THR A 114 0.68 9.37 -7.94
C THR A 114 0.66 8.91 -6.47
N ARG A 115 1.52 9.51 -5.63
CA ARG A 115 1.53 9.28 -4.18
C ARG A 115 0.40 10.09 -3.55
N LEU A 116 -0.42 9.42 -2.75
CA LEU A 116 -1.60 9.99 -2.11
C LEU A 116 -1.51 9.80 -0.59
N ILE A 117 -2.32 10.56 0.15
CA ILE A 117 -2.53 10.38 1.58
C ILE A 117 -4.01 10.10 1.88
N VAL A 118 -4.29 9.06 2.64
CA VAL A 118 -5.65 8.69 3.05
C VAL A 118 -6.25 9.76 3.96
N LYS A 119 -7.42 10.29 3.57
CA LYS A 119 -8.19 11.25 4.38
C LYS A 119 -9.40 10.60 5.05
N LYS A 120 -10.10 9.69 4.37
CA LYS A 120 -11.24 8.95 4.91
C LYS A 120 -11.30 7.53 4.35
N LEU A 121 -11.79 6.61 5.18
CA LEU A 121 -11.98 5.20 4.86
C LEU A 121 -13.46 4.87 5.05
N MET A 122 -14.13 4.47 3.96
CA MET A 122 -15.53 4.06 3.92
C MET A 122 -15.61 2.65 3.33
N GLN A 123 -16.75 1.96 3.47
CA GLN A 123 -16.91 0.54 3.12
C GLN A 123 -16.38 0.15 1.72
N HIS A 124 -16.61 0.98 0.72
CA HIS A 124 -16.18 0.72 -0.66
C HIS A 124 -15.44 1.89 -1.30
N VAL A 125 -15.09 2.91 -0.50
CA VAL A 125 -14.51 4.15 -1.00
C VAL A 125 -13.36 4.58 -0.10
N ILE A 126 -12.21 4.85 -0.73
CA ILE A 126 -11.05 5.47 -0.09
C ILE A 126 -10.96 6.91 -0.60
N GLN A 127 -11.12 7.87 0.30
CA GLN A 127 -10.87 9.27 -0.03
C GLN A 127 -9.42 9.60 0.28
N ALA A 128 -8.69 10.09 -0.72
CA ALA A 128 -7.29 10.48 -0.59
C ALA A 128 -7.00 11.80 -1.30
N THR A 129 -5.89 12.46 -0.92
CA THR A 129 -5.40 13.68 -1.55
C THR A 129 -4.00 13.43 -2.10
N VAL A 130 -3.66 14.05 -3.23
CA VAL A 130 -2.31 13.99 -3.79
C VAL A 130 -1.30 14.61 -2.82
N LEU A 131 -0.19 13.90 -2.57
CA LEU A 131 0.95 14.38 -1.77
C LEU A 131 1.94 15.17 -2.62
#